data_AF-A0A8S8Z383-F1
#
_entry.id   AF-A0A8S8Z383-F1
#
_cell.length_a   1.000
_cell.length_b   1.000
_cell.length_c   1.000
_cell.angle_alpha   90.00
_cell.angle_beta   90.00
_cell.angle_gamma   90.00
#
_symmetry.space_group_name_H-M   'P 1'
#
loop_
_entity.id
_entity.type
_entity.pdbx_description
1 polymer ?
#
loop_
_entity_poly.entity_id
_entity_poly.type
_entity_poly.pdbx_seq_one_letter_code
_entity_poly.pdbx_strand_id
1 'polypeptide(L)'
;MAQYEALRSTGERCGLLPLYAYRLKGVRGDSWRIMRVEVESLTGKLRHLSRSIPKLPLTRNGTPHLDWSQGMPLHRFLALVCRSDGARSIDAGTSVQRLESLPQFTN
;
A
#
# COMPACT_ATOMS: atom_id res chain seq x y z
N MET A 1 -7.32 21.10 11.93
CA MET A 1 -7.39 20.75 10.48
C MET A 1 -6.14 21.11 9.68
N ALA A 2 -5.35 22.11 10.07
CA ALA A 2 -4.20 22.57 9.28
C ALA A 2 -3.21 21.46 8.86
N GLN A 3 -2.89 20.50 9.73
CA GLN A 3 -1.93 19.45 9.41
C GLN A 3 -2.43 18.48 8.31
N TYR A 4 -3.69 18.05 8.39
CA TYR A 4 -4.27 17.14 7.40
C TYR A 4 -4.30 17.80 6.02
N GLU A 5 -4.76 19.05 5.95
CA GLU A 5 -4.81 19.81 4.70
C GLU A 5 -3.42 20.13 4.15
N ALA A 6 -2.43 20.39 5.02
CA ALA A 6 -1.05 20.56 4.58
C ALA A 6 -0.52 19.27 3.92
N LEU A 7 -0.73 18.11 4.54
CA LEU A 7 -0.32 16.83 3.96
C LEU A 7 -1.07 16.54 2.66
N ARG A 8 -2.38 16.81 2.62
CA ARG A 8 -3.19 16.67 1.40
C ARG A 8 -2.61 17.54 0.29
N SER A 9 -2.47 18.85 0.53
CA SER A 9 -1.93 19.80 -0.44
C SER A 9 -0.54 19.40 -0.95
N THR A 10 0.37 18.97 -0.08
CA THR A 10 1.70 18.49 -0.48
C THR A 10 1.59 17.21 -1.32
N GLY A 11 0.76 16.24 -0.90
CA GLY A 11 0.53 15.02 -1.66
C GLY A 11 -0.04 15.29 -3.06
N GLU A 12 -1.03 16.19 -3.15
CA GLU A 12 -1.62 16.61 -4.43
C GLU A 12 -0.56 17.22 -5.36
N ARG A 13 0.23 18.16 -4.85
CA ARG A 13 1.26 18.88 -5.62
C ARG A 13 2.41 17.98 -6.06
N CYS A 14 2.78 17.00 -5.26
CA CYS A 14 3.93 16.14 -5.52
C CYS A 14 3.55 14.79 -6.16
N GLY A 15 2.26 14.48 -6.31
CA GLY A 15 1.81 13.15 -6.77
C GLY A 15 2.20 12.02 -5.80
N LEU A 16 2.38 12.34 -4.53
CA LEU A 16 2.77 11.40 -3.48
C LEU A 16 1.55 11.02 -2.65
N LEU A 17 1.57 9.82 -2.06
CA LEU A 17 0.55 9.37 -1.12
C LEU A 17 1.02 9.62 0.32
N PRO A 18 0.51 10.65 1.03
CA PRO A 18 0.86 10.87 2.42
C PRO A 18 0.20 9.78 3.29
N LEU A 19 0.98 9.26 4.23
CA LEU A 19 0.55 8.22 5.16
C LEU A 19 0.69 8.69 6.60
N TYR A 20 -0.29 8.34 7.42
CA TYR A 20 -0.16 8.36 8.87
C TYR A 20 0.22 6.97 9.35
N ALA A 21 1.24 6.92 10.21
CA ALA A 21 1.68 5.73 10.89
C ALA A 21 1.39 5.90 12.40
N TYR A 22 0.32 5.27 12.88
CA TYR A 22 -0.07 5.29 14.29
C TYR A 22 0.62 4.13 15.00
N ARG A 23 1.46 4.41 16.01
CA ARG A 23 2.08 3.41 16.90
C ARG A 23 1.47 3.35 18.30
N LEU A 24 1.14 2.16 18.82
CA LEU A 24 0.83 1.94 20.25
C LEU A 24 2.09 1.64 21.06
N LYS A 25 2.28 2.33 22.19
CA LYS A 25 3.42 2.10 23.10
C LYS A 25 3.16 0.89 24.03
N GLY A 26 4.23 0.23 24.47
CA GLY A 26 4.14 -0.91 25.41
C GLY A 26 3.58 -2.21 24.81
N VAL A 27 3.23 -2.23 23.52
CA VAL A 27 2.69 -3.41 22.82
C VAL A 27 3.83 -4.19 22.14
N ARG A 28 3.81 -5.52 22.29
CA ARG A 28 4.67 -6.47 21.56
C ARG A 28 4.05 -6.83 20.20
N GLY A 29 4.87 -7.12 19.20
CA GLY A 29 4.40 -7.51 17.85
C GLY A 29 4.13 -6.32 16.94
N ASP A 30 3.12 -6.44 16.06
CA ASP A 30 2.75 -5.41 15.08
C ASP A 30 2.00 -4.23 15.74
N SER A 31 2.81 -3.30 16.28
CA SER A 31 2.37 -2.11 17.00
C SER A 31 2.12 -0.90 16.11
N TRP A 32 2.02 -1.06 14.78
CA TRP A 32 1.80 0.04 13.84
C TRP A 32 0.52 -0.13 13.02
N ARG A 33 -0.15 0.98 12.75
CA ARG A 33 -1.33 1.06 11.88
C ARG A 33 -1.17 2.17 10.87
N ILE A 34 -1.28 1.81 9.59
CA ILE A 34 -1.09 2.70 8.45
C ILE A 34 -2.45 3.13 7.93
N MET A 35 -2.61 4.43 7.73
CA MET A 35 -3.78 5.04 7.11
C MET A 35 -3.31 6.08 6.09
N ARG A 36 -4.08 6.28 5.03
CA ARG A 36 -3.75 7.25 3.98
C ARG A 36 -4.54 8.55 4.12
N VAL A 37 -3.88 9.64 3.78
CA VAL A 37 -4.54 10.91 3.46
C VAL A 37 -5.15 10.80 2.06
N GLU A 38 -6.35 11.36 1.90
CA GLU A 38 -7.04 11.34 0.61
C GLU A 38 -6.43 12.37 -0.34
N VAL A 39 -5.92 11.88 -1.48
CA VAL A 39 -5.40 12.70 -2.57
C VAL A 39 -5.91 12.17 -3.91
N GLU A 40 -6.13 13.06 -4.86
CA GLU A 40 -6.74 12.79 -6.17
C GLU A 40 -5.71 12.73 -7.30
N SER A 41 -4.55 13.40 -7.15
CA SER A 41 -3.52 13.55 -8.17
C SER A 41 -2.66 12.30 -8.43
N LEU A 42 -2.80 11.23 -7.64
CA LEU A 42 -1.98 10.01 -7.80
C LEU A 42 -2.11 9.41 -9.19
N THR A 43 -1.05 8.89 -9.79
CA THR A 43 -1.14 8.24 -11.11
C THR A 43 -0.53 6.85 -11.11
N GLY A 44 -0.80 6.09 -12.18
CA GLY A 44 -0.22 4.76 -12.40
C GLY A 44 -0.41 3.79 -11.23
N LYS A 45 0.65 3.03 -10.92
CA LYS A 45 0.65 1.98 -9.88
C LYS A 45 0.29 2.53 -8.50
N LEU A 46 0.72 3.74 -8.16
CA LEU A 46 0.44 4.34 -6.85
C LEU A 46 -1.05 4.61 -6.64
N ARG A 47 -1.79 5.01 -7.70
CA ARG A 47 -3.26 5.14 -7.66
C ARG A 47 -3.96 3.80 -7.41
N HIS A 48 -3.44 2.71 -7.98
CA HIS A 48 -4.01 1.38 -7.76
C HIS A 48 -3.72 0.89 -6.33
N LEU A 49 -2.48 1.05 -5.87
CA LEU A 49 -2.05 0.64 -4.53
C LEU A 49 -2.78 1.41 -3.41
N SER A 50 -3.01 2.71 -3.60
CA SER A 50 -3.66 3.55 -2.58
C SER A 50 -5.08 3.09 -2.23
N ARG A 51 -5.79 2.44 -3.16
CA ARG A 51 -7.15 1.91 -2.93
C ARG A 51 -7.18 0.80 -1.89
N SER A 52 -6.09 0.06 -1.73
CA SER A 52 -5.98 -1.01 -0.74
C SER A 52 -5.62 -0.50 0.66
N ILE A 53 -5.17 0.75 0.80
CA ILE A 53 -4.79 1.34 2.09
C ILE A 53 -6.02 2.07 2.68
N PRO A 54 -6.37 1.82 3.96
CA PRO A 54 -7.49 2.46 4.64
C PRO A 54 -7.33 3.99 4.70
N LYS A 55 -8.42 4.71 4.46
CA LYS A 55 -8.53 6.16 4.67
C LYS A 55 -8.49 6.49 6.16
N LEU A 56 -8.22 7.74 6.53
CA LEU A 56 -8.52 8.18 7.90
C LEU A 56 -10.04 8.11 8.15
N PRO A 57 -10.48 7.48 9.23
CA PRO A 57 -11.89 7.50 9.61
C PRO A 57 -12.32 8.91 9.99
N LEU A 58 -13.60 9.19 9.75
CA LEU A 58 -14.21 10.46 10.10
C LEU A 58 -14.90 10.32 11.46
N THR A 59 -14.78 11.34 12.29
CA THR A 59 -15.59 11.47 13.49
C THR A 59 -17.05 11.75 13.11
N ARG A 60 -17.98 11.72 14.08
CA ARG A 60 -19.39 12.09 13.86
C ARG A 60 -19.59 13.45 13.18
N ASN A 61 -18.65 14.38 13.40
CA ASN A 61 -18.68 15.73 12.83
C ASN A 61 -17.94 15.82 11.48
N GLY A 62 -17.54 14.69 10.89
CA GLY A 62 -16.83 14.66 9.61
C GLY A 62 -15.34 14.97 9.68
N THR A 63 -14.77 15.21 10.86
CA THR A 63 -13.34 15.52 11.01
C THR A 63 -12.49 14.24 10.93
N PRO A 64 -11.42 14.19 10.11
CA PRO A 64 -10.49 13.07 10.09
C PRO A 64 -9.82 12.87 11.46
N HIS A 65 -9.73 11.62 11.90
CA HIS A 65 -9.03 11.26 13.14
C HIS A 65 -8.28 9.94 12.99
N LEU A 66 -7.32 9.70 13.89
CA LEU A 66 -6.55 8.47 13.92
C LEU A 66 -7.25 7.44 14.81
N ASP A 67 -7.73 6.36 14.20
CA ASP A 67 -8.27 5.20 14.92
C ASP A 67 -7.38 3.99 14.67
N TRP A 68 -6.89 3.40 15.76
CA TRP A 68 -6.05 2.21 15.72
C TRP A 68 -6.78 1.00 15.10
N SER A 69 -8.08 0.84 15.36
CA SER A 69 -8.87 -0.29 14.89
C SER A 69 -9.11 -0.27 13.38
N GLN A 70 -9.08 0.92 12.77
CA GLN A 70 -9.41 1.12 11.36
C GLN A 70 -8.19 1.11 10.43
N GLY A 71 -6.97 1.13 10.97
CA GLY A 71 -5.75 1.17 10.16
C GLY A 71 -5.27 -0.20 9.69
N MET A 72 -4.43 -0.20 8.66
CA MET A 72 -3.78 -1.41 8.14
C MET A 72 -2.57 -1.79 9.00
N PRO A 73 -2.41 -3.06 9.42
CA PRO A 73 -1.19 -3.52 10.10
C PRO A 73 0.06 -3.32 9.23
N LEU A 74 1.22 -3.02 9.84
CA LEU A 74 2.44 -2.72 9.10
C LEU A 74 2.89 -3.90 8.22
N HIS A 75 2.80 -5.14 8.71
CA HIS A 75 3.19 -6.31 7.91
C HIS A 75 2.36 -6.46 6.63
N ARG A 76 1.07 -6.12 6.68
CA ARG A 76 0.17 -6.13 5.52
C ARG A 76 0.54 -5.03 4.54
N PHE A 77 0.85 -3.84 5.04
CA PHE A 77 1.31 -2.73 4.21
C PHE A 77 2.61 -3.07 3.48
N LEU A 78 3.60 -3.63 4.18
CA LEU A 78 4.86 -4.07 3.58
C LEU A 78 4.62 -5.13 2.49
N ALA A 79 3.79 -6.15 2.78
CA ALA A 79 3.44 -7.17 1.80
C ALA A 79 2.76 -6.57 0.55
N LEU A 80 1.88 -5.58 0.71
CA LEU A 80 1.22 -4.87 -0.38
C LEU A 80 2.22 -4.11 -1.26
N VAL A 81 3.11 -3.32 -0.65
CA VAL A 81 4.12 -2.53 -1.36
C VAL A 81 5.12 -3.46 -2.07
N CYS A 82 5.66 -4.47 -1.39
CA CYS A 82 6.60 -5.42 -1.99
C CYS A 82 5.97 -6.25 -3.13
N ARG A 83 4.68 -6.61 -3.04
CA ARG A 83 3.97 -7.29 -4.13
C ARG A 83 3.82 -6.39 -5.36
N SER A 84 3.48 -5.11 -5.14
CA SER A 84 3.38 -4.15 -6.23
C SER A 84 4.71 -3.91 -6.96
N ASP A 85 5.82 -4.13 -6.26
CA ASP A 85 7.17 -4.11 -6.81
C ASP A 85 7.60 -5.42 -7.46
N GLY A 86 7.18 -6.58 -6.93
CA GLY A 86 7.46 -7.90 -7.49
C GLY A 86 6.88 -8.15 -8.88
N ALA A 87 5.86 -7.37 -9.29
CA ALA A 87 5.41 -7.37 -10.69
C ALA A 87 6.49 -6.86 -11.67
N ARG A 88 7.54 -6.15 -11.19
CA ARG A 88 8.67 -5.72 -12.03
C ARG A 88 9.66 -6.84 -12.34
N SER A 89 9.77 -7.89 -11.51
CA SER A 89 10.73 -8.97 -11.75
C SER A 89 10.17 -10.11 -12.60
N ILE A 90 8.85 -10.29 -12.64
CA ILE A 90 8.21 -11.37 -13.42
C ILE A 90 8.13 -11.04 -14.91
N ASP A 91 7.86 -9.77 -15.26
CA ASP A 91 7.81 -9.32 -16.67
C ASP A 91 9.20 -9.15 -17.30
N ALA A 92 10.25 -9.00 -16.50
CA ALA A 92 11.62 -8.83 -17.02
C ALA A 92 12.32 -10.17 -17.35
N GLY A 93 11.72 -11.33 -17.05
CA GLY A 93 12.46 -12.60 -17.07
C GLY A 93 11.66 -13.87 -17.31
N THR A 94 10.46 -13.82 -17.90
CA THR A 94 9.67 -15.04 -18.11
C THR A 94 9.25 -15.26 -19.56
N SER A 95 10.22 -15.45 -20.45
CA SER A 95 10.05 -16.36 -21.58
C SER A 95 10.04 -17.79 -21.04
N VAL A 96 8.86 -18.28 -20.59
CA VAL A 96 8.67 -19.72 -20.37
C VAL A 96 8.73 -20.39 -21.73
N GLN A 97 9.92 -20.84 -22.11
CA GLN A 97 10.06 -21.86 -23.14
C GLN A 97 9.33 -23.11 -22.63
N ARG A 98 8.26 -23.45 -23.34
CA ARG A 98 7.48 -24.67 -23.22
C ARG A 98 8.42 -25.88 -23.32
N LEU A 99 8.84 -26.43 -22.18
CA LEU A 99 9.53 -27.72 -22.13
C LEU A 99 8.49 -28.83 -21.98
N GLU A 100 7.74 -29.08 -23.04
CA GLU A 100 7.01 -30.34 -23.21
C GLU A 100 7.32 -30.91 -24.59
N SER A 101 8.44 -31.64 -24.67
CA SER A 101 8.62 -32.79 -25.56
C SER A 101 10.03 -33.34 -25.37
N LEU A 102 10.21 -34.25 -24.41
CA LEU A 102 11.30 -35.22 -24.47
C LEU A 102 10.74 -36.51 -25.08
N PRO A 103 11.31 -37.03 -26.19
CA PRO A 103 10.95 -38.35 -26.69
C PRO A 103 11.43 -39.41 -25.69
N GLN A 104 10.54 -40.33 -25.35
CA GLN A 104 10.85 -41.48 -24.51
C GLN A 104 11.82 -42.39 -25.28
N PHE A 105 13.05 -42.53 -24.79
CA PHE A 105 13.98 -43.54 -25.30
C PHE A 105 13.48 -44.92 -24.90
N THR A 106 13.19 -45.73 -25.92
CA THR A 106 12.91 -47.16 -25.82
C THR A 106 14.20 -47.92 -25.49
N ASN A 107 14.09 -48.95 -24.67
CA ASN A 107 15.04 -50.07 -24.64
C ASN A 107 14.24 -51.37 -24.68
#